data_AF-A0A7R9UWE8-F1
#
_entry.id   AF-A0A7R9UWE8-F1
#
_cell.length_a   1.000
_cell.length_b   1.000
_cell.length_c   1.000
_cell.angle_alpha   90.00
_cell.angle_beta   90.00
_cell.angle_gamma   90.00
#
_symmetry.space_group_name_H-M   'P 1'
#
loop_
_entity.id
_entity.type
_entity.pdbx_description
1 polymer ?
#
loop_
_entity_poly.entity_id
_entity_poly.type
_entity_poly.pdbx_seq_one_letter_code
_entity_poly.pdbx_strand_id
1 'polypeptide(L)'
;ASLGTSLAICGSFALLGYLTFRERCTDNLLNDYPSDTAAVFGMRALYALSMALTYPTTFFVVRHVCNELAFAGNDGHASVQSNGAVRHVVLTLCIFGASFGLAAARVQLGIVMALTGGCAGVIVAFVLPPALWLRCNRSGFSPWLFKNRGAVCASAVELGPALVMLGFGVAMALLAPAQTVACAVAPERLPTFC
;
A
#
# COMPACT_ATOMS: atom_id res chain seq x y z
N ALA A 1 -5.34 22.64 -1.03
CA ALA A 1 -4.00 23.25 -0.84
C ALA A 1 -2.91 22.21 -0.62
N SER A 2 -3.02 21.35 0.42
CA SER A 2 -1.96 20.37 0.76
C SER A 2 -1.57 19.41 -0.36
N LEU A 3 -2.53 18.85 -1.11
CA LEU A 3 -2.26 17.96 -2.25
C LEU A 3 -1.46 18.64 -3.36
N GLY A 4 -1.77 19.91 -3.65
CA GLY A 4 -1.06 20.68 -4.67
C GLY A 4 0.40 20.96 -4.25
N THR A 5 0.61 21.31 -2.98
CA THR A 5 1.96 21.55 -2.44
C THR A 5 2.79 20.28 -2.38
N SER A 6 2.22 19.14 -1.99
CA SER A 6 2.94 17.87 -1.97
C SER A 6 3.31 17.41 -3.38
N LEU A 7 2.39 17.55 -4.35
CA LEU A 7 2.68 17.22 -5.75
C LEU A 7 3.78 18.12 -6.32
N ALA A 8 3.79 19.41 -6.00
CA ALA A 8 4.85 20.32 -6.42
C ALA A 8 6.21 19.94 -5.84
N ILE A 9 6.26 19.60 -4.55
CA ILE A 9 7.50 19.17 -3.88
C ILE A 9 7.99 17.83 -4.44
N CYS A 10 7.13 16.81 -4.53
CA CYS A 10 7.51 15.51 -5.07
C CYS A 10 7.93 15.60 -6.55
N GLY A 11 7.20 16.37 -7.36
CA GLY A 11 7.50 16.56 -8.78
C GLY A 11 8.81 17.30 -9.01
N SER A 12 9.11 18.34 -8.21
CA SER A 12 10.40 19.04 -8.29
C SER A 12 11.58 18.15 -7.90
N PHE A 13 11.46 17.36 -6.83
CA PHE A 13 12.49 16.38 -6.46
C PHE A 13 12.70 15.32 -7.54
N ALA A 14 11.63 14.78 -8.12
CA ALA A 14 11.71 13.80 -9.19
C ALA A 14 12.40 14.37 -10.44
N LEU A 15 12.03 15.59 -10.84
CA LEU A 15 12.61 16.25 -12.02
C LEU A 15 14.10 16.56 -11.82
N LEU A 16 14.49 17.12 -10.67
CA LEU A 16 15.89 17.44 -10.37
C LEU A 16 16.75 16.17 -10.26
N GLY A 17 16.22 15.11 -9.63
CA GLY A 17 16.89 13.81 -9.56
C GLY A 17 17.11 13.21 -10.95
N TYR A 18 16.09 13.23 -11.80
CA TYR A 18 16.18 12.74 -13.17
C TYR A 18 17.18 13.52 -14.03
N LEU A 19 17.19 14.85 -13.94
CA LEU A 19 18.11 15.69 -14.72
C LEU A 19 19.58 15.50 -14.30
N THR A 20 19.84 15.12 -13.05
CA THR A 20 21.19 14.92 -12.49
C THR A 20 21.83 13.61 -12.94
N PHE A 21 21.09 12.50 -12.88
CA PHE A 21 21.64 11.16 -13.13
C PHE A 21 21.26 10.56 -14.49
N ARG A 22 20.20 11.09 -15.13
CA ARG A 22 19.69 10.65 -16.44
C ARG A 22 19.60 9.11 -16.55
N GLU A 23 20.48 8.52 -17.34
CA GLU A 23 20.47 7.08 -17.70
C GLU A 23 21.10 6.16 -16.63
N ARG A 24 21.65 6.70 -15.54
CA ARG A 24 22.34 5.94 -14.48
C ARG A 24 21.63 6.10 -13.12
N CYS A 25 20.31 5.96 -13.08
CA CYS A 25 19.53 6.09 -11.85
C CYS A 25 19.22 4.70 -11.26
N THR A 26 19.63 4.45 -10.02
CA THR A 26 19.22 3.27 -9.26
C THR A 26 17.98 3.55 -8.42
N ASP A 27 17.24 2.51 -8.02
CA ASP A 27 16.04 2.63 -7.18
C ASP A 27 16.27 3.41 -5.88
N ASN A 28 17.51 3.41 -5.38
CA ASN A 28 17.94 4.21 -4.25
C ASN A 28 18.90 5.30 -4.71
N LEU A 29 18.34 6.49 -4.96
CA LEU A 29 19.06 7.67 -5.43
C LEU A 29 20.31 8.02 -4.60
N LEU A 30 20.32 7.73 -3.29
CA LEU A 30 21.47 8.04 -2.43
C LEU A 30 22.68 7.15 -2.72
N ASN A 31 22.50 6.03 -3.43
CA ASN A 31 23.58 5.12 -3.80
C ASN A 31 24.41 5.63 -4.99
N ASP A 32 23.80 6.46 -5.86
CA ASP A 32 24.47 7.01 -7.04
C ASP A 32 25.40 8.19 -6.71
N TYR A 33 25.32 8.74 -5.49
CA TYR A 33 26.25 9.77 -5.01
C TYR A 33 27.57 9.16 -4.51
N PRO A 34 28.72 9.80 -4.79
CA PRO A 34 30.01 9.37 -4.27
C PRO A 34 30.03 9.42 -2.74
N SER A 35 30.62 8.40 -2.11
CA SER A 35 30.63 8.21 -0.65
C SER A 35 31.53 9.17 0.13
N ASP A 36 32.42 9.90 -0.55
CA ASP A 36 33.51 10.63 0.11
C ASP A 36 33.08 11.98 0.70
N THR A 37 31.89 12.48 0.34
CA THR A 37 31.41 13.78 0.79
C THR A 37 30.63 13.65 2.10
N ALA A 38 31.02 14.39 3.14
CA ALA A 38 30.33 14.43 4.44
C ALA A 38 28.82 14.72 4.34
N ALA A 39 28.40 15.49 3.33
CA ALA A 39 26.99 15.76 3.05
C ALA A 39 26.20 14.48 2.69
N VAL A 40 26.78 13.58 1.88
CA VAL A 40 26.14 12.33 1.47
C VAL A 40 26.01 11.37 2.66
N PHE A 41 27.05 11.32 3.51
CA PHE A 41 26.98 10.59 4.77
C PHE A 41 25.85 11.12 5.67
N GLY A 42 25.73 12.44 5.82
CA GLY A 42 24.65 13.07 6.58
C GLY A 42 23.25 12.74 6.04
N MET A 43 23.07 12.81 4.71
CA MET A 43 21.80 12.44 4.06
C MET A 43 21.46 10.95 4.28
N ARG A 44 22.43 10.05 4.12
CA ARG A 44 22.24 8.61 4.38
C ARG A 44 21.90 8.34 5.84
N ALA A 45 22.54 9.04 6.78
CA ALA A 45 22.25 8.92 8.21
C ALA A 45 20.83 9.41 8.55
N LEU A 46 20.40 10.55 8.02
CA LEU A 46 19.05 11.09 8.22
C LEU A 46 17.97 10.21 7.58
N TYR A 47 18.24 9.68 6.38
CA TYR A 47 17.36 8.72 5.73
C TYR A 47 17.22 7.44 6.57
N ALA A 48 18.34 6.87 7.03
CA ALA A 48 18.33 5.69 7.90
C ALA A 48 17.61 5.95 9.23
N LEU A 49 17.82 7.11 9.85
CA LEU A 49 17.15 7.51 11.08
C LEU A 49 15.64 7.63 10.89
N SER A 50 15.18 8.25 9.80
CA SER A 50 13.75 8.36 9.53
C SER A 50 13.09 7.00 9.29
N MET A 51 13.77 6.08 8.59
CA MET A 51 13.31 4.71 8.43
C MET A 51 13.30 3.95 9.77
N ALA A 52 14.34 4.11 10.60
CA ALA A 52 14.44 3.48 11.92
C ALA A 52 13.34 3.94 12.88
N LEU A 53 12.90 5.19 12.80
CA LEU A 53 11.78 5.72 13.60
C LEU A 53 10.41 5.33 13.02
N THR A 54 10.30 5.16 11.71
CA THR A 54 9.06 4.73 11.05
C THR A 54 8.76 3.26 11.32
N TYR A 55 9.78 2.39 11.30
CA TYR A 55 9.65 0.96 11.49
C TYR A 55 8.90 0.54 12.78
N PRO A 56 9.20 1.04 13.99
CA PRO A 56 8.46 0.66 15.19
C PRO A 56 6.98 1.10 15.12
N THR A 57 6.71 2.25 14.50
CA THR A 57 5.35 2.78 14.36
C THR A 57 4.50 1.88 13.46
N THR A 58 5.05 1.38 12.35
CA THR A 58 4.32 0.47 11.46
C THR A 58 4.10 -0.91 12.10
N PHE A 59 5.06 -1.43 12.86
CA PHE A 59 4.91 -2.69 13.59
C PHE A 59 3.78 -2.66 14.61
N PHE A 60 3.59 -1.52 15.29
CA PHE A 60 2.48 -1.34 16.22
C PHE A 60 1.12 -1.47 15.54
N VAL A 61 0.94 -0.79 14.41
CA VAL A 61 -0.31 -0.83 13.63
C VAL A 61 -0.58 -2.23 13.09
N VAL A 62 0.42 -2.88 12.49
CA VAL A 62 0.26 -4.23 11.92
C VAL A 62 -0.09 -5.25 13.01
N ARG A 63 0.56 -5.19 14.18
CA ARG A 63 0.23 -6.08 15.30
C ARG A 63 -1.22 -5.91 15.73
N HIS A 64 -1.70 -4.67 15.85
CA HIS A 64 -3.09 -4.40 16.23
C HIS A 64 -4.07 -4.95 15.17
N VAL A 65 -3.83 -4.67 13.90
CA VAL A 65 -4.70 -5.12 12.80
C VAL A 65 -4.70 -6.65 12.67
N CYS A 66 -3.54 -7.32 12.78
CA CYS A 66 -3.47 -8.77 12.76
C CYS A 66 -4.19 -9.41 13.95
N ASN A 67 -4.12 -8.80 15.14
CA ASN A 67 -4.85 -9.29 16.31
C ASN A 67 -6.36 -9.18 16.08
N GLU A 68 -6.84 -8.04 15.59
CA GLU A 68 -8.24 -7.87 15.24
C GLU A 68 -8.67 -8.86 14.15
N LEU A 69 -7.92 -9.00 13.05
CA LEU A 69 -8.29 -9.92 11.97
C LEU A 69 -8.30 -11.40 12.39
N ALA A 70 -7.37 -11.82 13.26
CA ALA A 70 -7.30 -13.21 13.72
C ALA A 70 -8.38 -13.56 14.75
N PHE A 71 -8.92 -12.57 15.49
CA PHE A 71 -9.81 -12.79 16.62
C PHE A 71 -11.17 -12.06 16.55
N ALA A 72 -11.45 -11.31 15.47
CA ALA A 72 -12.69 -10.52 15.26
C ALA A 72 -14.00 -11.32 15.29
N GLY A 73 -13.96 -12.66 15.31
CA GLY A 73 -15.14 -13.52 15.34
C GLY A 73 -15.38 -14.28 16.65
N ASN A 74 -14.55 -14.07 17.68
CA ASN A 74 -14.71 -14.79 18.94
C ASN A 74 -15.08 -13.80 20.05
N ASP A 75 -16.37 -13.69 20.34
CA ASP A 75 -17.02 -12.86 21.39
C ASP A 75 -16.59 -13.23 22.84
N GLY A 76 -15.33 -13.60 23.03
CA GLY A 76 -14.75 -13.96 24.30
C GLY A 76 -13.64 -12.99 24.67
N HIS A 77 -14.02 -11.83 25.23
CA HIS A 77 -13.17 -10.96 26.04
C HIS A 77 -12.54 -11.66 27.29
N ALA A 78 -12.46 -13.00 27.32
CA ALA A 78 -12.20 -13.79 28.52
C ALA A 78 -11.22 -14.97 28.36
N SER A 79 -10.49 -15.12 27.24
CA SER A 79 -9.44 -16.18 27.17
C SER A 79 -8.07 -15.75 26.60
N VAL A 80 -7.85 -14.46 26.36
CA VAL A 80 -6.54 -13.94 25.91
C VAL A 80 -5.51 -13.85 27.06
N GLN A 81 -5.93 -14.04 28.31
CA GLN A 81 -5.08 -13.79 29.47
C GLN A 81 -4.14 -14.96 29.87
N SER A 82 -4.33 -16.18 29.35
CA SER A 82 -3.51 -17.31 29.80
C SER A 82 -2.23 -17.56 28.98
N ASN A 83 -2.10 -17.01 27.76
CA ASN A 83 -0.93 -17.19 26.89
C ASN A 83 -0.60 -15.95 26.01
N GLY A 84 -1.03 -14.76 26.44
CA GLY A 84 -1.01 -13.53 25.64
C GLY A 84 0.39 -13.08 25.23
N ALA A 85 1.38 -13.14 26.14
CA ALA A 85 2.75 -12.68 25.84
C ALA A 85 3.41 -13.52 24.73
N VAL A 86 3.31 -14.85 24.80
CA VAL A 86 3.93 -15.76 23.82
C VAL A 86 3.28 -15.58 22.44
N ARG A 87 1.96 -15.45 22.37
CA ARG A 87 1.25 -15.22 21.09
C ARG A 87 1.63 -13.89 20.45
N HIS A 88 1.73 -12.82 21.23
CA HIS A 88 2.18 -11.54 20.72
C HIS A 88 3.63 -11.55 20.26
N VAL A 89 4.51 -12.22 21.01
CA VAL A 89 5.92 -12.40 20.64
C VAL A 89 6.03 -13.20 19.34
N VAL A 90 5.30 -14.31 19.20
CA VAL A 90 5.28 -15.11 17.97
C VAL A 90 4.78 -14.29 16.79
N LEU A 91 3.67 -13.55 16.94
CA LEU A 91 3.14 -12.71 15.86
C LEU A 91 4.17 -11.65 15.42
N THR A 92 4.77 -10.94 16.37
CA THR A 92 5.80 -9.93 16.07
C THR A 92 7.03 -10.56 15.44
N LEU A 93 7.45 -11.75 15.90
CA LEU A 93 8.58 -12.48 15.33
C LEU A 93 8.28 -12.96 13.91
N CYS A 94 7.06 -13.41 13.62
CA CYS A 94 6.63 -13.79 12.27
C CYS A 94 6.65 -12.58 11.33
N ILE A 95 6.10 -11.43 11.75
CA ILE A 95 6.08 -10.21 10.94
C ILE A 95 7.52 -9.71 10.72
N PHE A 96 8.35 -9.69 11.76
CA PHE A 96 9.75 -9.30 11.66
C PHE A 96 10.55 -10.26 10.79
N GLY A 97 10.33 -11.57 10.94
CA GLY A 97 10.95 -12.61 10.13
C GLY A 97 10.55 -12.51 8.65
N ALA A 98 9.30 -12.18 8.34
CA ALA A 98 8.86 -11.93 6.97
C ALA A 98 9.57 -10.69 6.37
N SER A 99 9.64 -9.58 7.12
CA SER A 99 10.36 -8.38 6.70
C SER A 99 11.86 -8.65 6.48
N PHE A 100 12.50 -9.37 7.41
CA PHE A 100 13.90 -9.75 7.30
C PHE A 100 14.14 -10.73 6.15
N GLY A 101 13.23 -11.67 5.92
CA GLY A 101 13.28 -12.61 4.80
C GLY A 101 13.25 -11.89 3.46
N LEU A 102 12.39 -10.88 3.31
CA LEU A 102 12.34 -10.06 2.10
C LEU A 102 13.63 -9.25 1.90
N ALA A 103 14.21 -8.73 2.98
CA ALA A 103 15.50 -8.04 2.94
C ALA A 103 16.66 -8.99 2.57
N ALA A 104 16.65 -10.21 3.11
CA ALA A 104 17.64 -11.25 2.81
C ALA A 104 17.56 -11.74 1.35
N ALA A 105 16.36 -11.75 0.79
CA ALA A 105 16.12 -12.11 -0.62
C ALA A 105 16.61 -11.06 -1.63
N ARG A 106 17.24 -9.95 -1.19
CA ARG A 106 17.83 -8.89 -2.05
C ARG A 106 16.85 -8.37 -3.11
N VAL A 107 15.58 -8.22 -2.76
CA VAL A 107 14.58 -7.70 -3.70
C VAL A 107 14.87 -6.23 -4.00
N GLN A 108 14.78 -5.86 -5.27
CA GLN A 108 14.93 -4.48 -5.74
C GLN A 108 13.86 -3.58 -5.08
N LEU A 109 14.30 -2.44 -4.52
CA LEU A 109 13.43 -1.57 -3.73
C LEU A 109 12.30 -1.00 -4.61
N GLY A 110 12.57 -0.73 -5.89
CA GLY A 110 11.59 -0.22 -6.84
C GLY A 110 10.40 -1.17 -7.03
N ILE A 111 10.69 -2.48 -7.20
CA ILE A 111 9.65 -3.51 -7.35
C ILE A 111 8.77 -3.58 -6.10
N VAL A 112 9.35 -3.56 -4.90
CA VAL A 112 8.60 -3.63 -3.64
C VAL A 112 7.69 -2.42 -3.46
N MET A 113 8.20 -1.22 -3.77
CA MET A 113 7.44 0.02 -3.65
C MET A 113 6.31 0.10 -4.69
N ALA A 114 6.56 -0.34 -5.93
CA ALA A 114 5.54 -0.41 -6.98
C ALA A 114 4.42 -1.39 -6.62
N LEU A 115 4.77 -2.60 -6.15
CA LEU A 115 3.80 -3.60 -5.75
C LEU A 115 2.95 -3.13 -4.56
N THR A 116 3.61 -2.61 -3.52
CA THR A 116 2.91 -2.17 -2.31
C THR A 116 2.05 -0.94 -2.58
N GLY A 117 2.57 0.04 -3.32
CA GLY A 117 1.83 1.25 -3.69
C GLY A 117 0.66 0.97 -4.63
N GLY A 118 0.84 0.06 -5.59
CA GLY A 118 -0.22 -0.40 -6.49
C GLY A 118 -1.33 -1.14 -5.75
N CYS A 119 -1.00 -2.18 -4.99
CA CYS A 119 -2.00 -2.98 -4.28
C CYS A 119 -2.69 -2.18 -3.15
N ALA A 120 -1.92 -1.56 -2.25
CA ALA A 120 -2.49 -0.84 -1.12
C ALA A 120 -3.23 0.44 -1.56
N GLY A 121 -2.66 1.16 -2.54
CA GLY A 121 -3.28 2.37 -3.08
C GLY A 121 -4.61 2.08 -3.76
N VAL A 122 -4.70 1.02 -4.56
CA VAL A 122 -5.95 0.65 -5.24
C VAL A 122 -7.04 0.26 -4.24
N ILE A 123 -6.69 -0.53 -3.21
CA ILE A 123 -7.66 -0.92 -2.17
C ILE A 123 -8.20 0.32 -1.44
N VAL A 124 -7.32 1.23 -1.01
CA VAL A 124 -7.74 2.40 -0.22
C VAL A 124 -8.44 3.46 -1.08
N ALA A 125 -8.04 3.67 -2.33
CA ALA A 125 -8.61 4.72 -3.19
C ALA A 125 -9.88 4.27 -3.93
N PHE A 126 -9.93 3.02 -4.42
CA PHE A 126 -11.02 2.56 -5.28
C PHE A 126 -11.98 1.59 -4.61
N VAL A 127 -11.58 0.86 -3.57
CA VAL A 127 -12.44 -0.14 -2.92
C VAL A 127 -13.10 0.41 -1.65
N LEU A 128 -12.34 1.11 -0.82
CA LEU A 128 -12.81 1.56 0.49
C LEU A 128 -13.90 2.67 0.42
N PRO A 129 -13.77 3.75 -0.38
CA PRO A 129 -14.80 4.79 -0.47
C PRO A 129 -16.16 4.30 -0.98
N PRO A 130 -16.26 3.51 -2.09
CA PRO A 130 -17.55 3.01 -2.53
C PRO A 130 -18.12 1.96 -1.56
N ALA A 131 -17.28 1.14 -0.92
CA ALA A 131 -17.76 0.18 0.07
C ALA A 131 -18.40 0.87 1.29
N LEU A 132 -17.80 1.97 1.78
CA LEU A 132 -18.36 2.78 2.86
C LEU A 132 -19.66 3.47 2.42
N TRP A 133 -19.69 4.04 1.21
CA TRP A 133 -20.90 4.67 0.68
C TRP A 133 -22.06 3.68 0.57
N LEU A 134 -21.81 2.47 0.06
CA LEU A 134 -22.81 1.39 -0.03
C LEU A 134 -23.29 0.91 1.35
N ARG A 135 -22.39 0.82 2.34
CA ARG A 135 -22.74 0.46 3.72
C ARG A 135 -23.61 1.52 4.38
N CYS A 136 -23.29 2.81 4.22
CA CYS A 136 -24.06 3.92 4.77
C CYS A 136 -25.43 4.07 4.09
N ASN A 137 -25.51 3.84 2.78
CA ASN A 137 -26.77 3.95 2.01
C ASN A 137 -27.65 2.68 2.08
N ARG A 138 -27.23 1.66 2.82
CA ARG A 138 -27.93 0.36 2.92
C ARG A 138 -29.29 0.47 3.63
N SER A 139 -29.53 1.51 4.42
CA SER A 139 -30.82 1.80 5.08
C SER A 139 -31.92 2.26 4.11
N GLY A 140 -31.57 2.72 2.90
CA GLY A 140 -32.53 3.01 1.81
C GLY A 140 -32.78 1.83 0.86
N PHE A 141 -32.04 0.73 1.00
CA PHE A 141 -32.13 -0.44 0.12
C PHE A 141 -33.27 -1.38 0.56
N SER A 142 -34.49 -0.85 0.58
CA SER A 142 -35.68 -1.70 0.75
C SER A 142 -35.94 -2.46 -0.55
N PRO A 143 -36.09 -3.81 -0.51
CA PRO A 143 -36.46 -4.60 -1.69
C PRO A 143 -37.82 -4.19 -2.28
N TRP A 144 -38.59 -3.37 -1.58
CA TRP A 144 -39.86 -2.82 -2.02
C TRP A 144 -39.72 -1.76 -3.14
N LEU A 145 -38.55 -1.11 -3.29
CA LEU A 145 -38.29 -0.17 -4.40
C LEU A 145 -38.10 -0.88 -5.75
N PHE A 146 -37.67 -2.15 -5.77
CA PHE A 146 -37.45 -2.92 -7.00
C PHE A 146 -38.75 -3.31 -7.73
N LYS A 147 -39.91 -3.10 -7.11
CA LYS A 147 -41.21 -3.40 -7.72
C LYS A 147 -41.65 -2.36 -8.76
N ASN A 148 -41.11 -1.14 -8.73
CA ASN A 148 -41.41 -0.09 -9.70
C ASN A 148 -40.24 0.10 -10.68
N ARG A 149 -40.46 -0.13 -11.99
CA ARG A 149 -39.45 0.01 -13.05
C ARG A 149 -38.80 1.41 -13.10
N GLY A 150 -39.49 2.47 -12.66
CA GLY A 150 -38.93 3.83 -12.58
C GLY A 150 -37.96 4.06 -11.42
N ALA A 151 -38.13 3.36 -10.30
CA ALA A 151 -37.23 3.44 -9.14
C ALA A 151 -35.93 2.64 -9.37
N VAL A 152 -35.99 1.59 -10.18
CA VAL A 152 -34.81 0.81 -10.60
C VAL A 152 -33.84 1.64 -11.43
N CYS A 153 -34.34 2.50 -12.33
CA CYS A 153 -33.48 3.40 -13.12
C CYS A 153 -32.80 4.47 -12.26
N ALA A 154 -33.51 5.05 -11.28
CA ALA A 154 -32.94 6.03 -10.35
C ALA A 154 -31.88 5.39 -9.43
N SER A 155 -32.14 4.21 -8.89
CA SER A 155 -31.15 3.46 -8.09
C SER A 155 -29.96 2.98 -8.92
N ALA A 156 -30.14 2.63 -10.20
CA ALA A 156 -29.03 2.24 -11.09
C ALA A 156 -28.12 3.42 -11.45
N VAL A 157 -28.65 4.64 -11.58
CA VAL A 157 -27.86 5.84 -11.88
C VAL A 157 -27.00 6.29 -10.69
N GLU A 158 -27.44 6.06 -9.45
CA GLU A 158 -26.64 6.37 -8.24
C GLU A 158 -25.70 5.22 -7.81
N LEU A 159 -26.09 3.96 -8.00
CA LEU A 159 -25.27 2.79 -7.66
C LEU A 159 -24.23 2.48 -8.74
N GLY A 160 -24.51 2.83 -10.00
CA GLY A 160 -23.68 2.57 -11.17
C GLY A 160 -22.24 3.07 -11.02
N PRO A 161 -21.99 4.35 -10.66
CA PRO A 161 -20.65 4.88 -10.50
C PRO A 161 -19.82 4.14 -9.44
N ALA A 162 -20.45 3.78 -8.31
CA ALA A 162 -19.78 3.06 -7.23
C ALA A 162 -19.39 1.64 -7.66
N LEU A 163 -20.27 0.91 -8.37
CA LEU A 163 -19.98 -0.42 -8.90
C LEU A 163 -18.91 -0.40 -10.01
N VAL A 164 -18.94 0.59 -10.89
CA VAL A 164 -17.93 0.76 -11.95
C VAL A 164 -16.56 1.04 -11.35
N MET A 165 -16.48 1.94 -10.36
CA MET A 165 -15.22 2.24 -9.67
C MET A 165 -14.67 1.03 -8.90
N LEU A 166 -15.56 0.24 -8.28
CA LEU A 166 -15.16 -0.97 -7.55
C LEU A 166 -14.68 -2.06 -8.54
N GLY A 167 -15.37 -2.25 -9.66
CA GLY A 167 -14.94 -3.17 -10.72
C GLY A 167 -13.60 -2.77 -11.34
N PHE A 168 -13.41 -1.48 -11.63
CA PHE A 168 -12.13 -0.96 -12.10
C PHE A 168 -11.01 -1.13 -11.07
N GLY A 169 -11.29 -0.85 -9.79
CA GLY A 169 -10.36 -1.05 -8.69
C GLY A 169 -9.92 -2.52 -8.56
N VAL A 170 -10.87 -3.47 -8.61
CA VAL A 170 -10.55 -4.91 -8.55
C VAL A 170 -9.73 -5.36 -9.77
N ALA A 171 -10.05 -4.87 -10.96
CA ALA A 171 -9.28 -5.16 -12.16
C ALA A 171 -7.83 -4.63 -12.05
N MET A 172 -7.66 -3.38 -11.62
CA MET A 172 -6.33 -2.78 -11.42
C MET A 172 -5.53 -3.46 -10.31
N ALA A 173 -6.20 -3.91 -9.24
CA ALA A 173 -5.56 -4.65 -8.15
C ALA A 173 -5.01 -6.01 -8.59
N LEU A 174 -5.54 -6.61 -9.66
CA LEU A 174 -5.05 -7.87 -10.23
C LEU A 174 -4.02 -7.64 -11.36
N LEU A 175 -4.26 -6.65 -12.21
CA LEU A 175 -3.40 -6.37 -13.36
C LEU A 175 -2.06 -5.75 -12.94
N ALA A 176 -2.05 -4.82 -12.00
CA ALA A 176 -0.83 -4.16 -11.54
C ALA A 176 0.22 -5.14 -10.98
N PRO A 177 -0.09 -6.01 -9.98
CA PRO A 177 0.89 -6.96 -9.49
C PRO A 177 1.27 -8.00 -10.55
N ALA A 178 0.35 -8.41 -11.42
CA ALA A 178 0.65 -9.34 -12.50
C ALA A 178 1.70 -8.77 -13.47
N GLN A 179 1.59 -7.49 -13.81
CA GLN A 179 2.57 -6.80 -14.64
C GLN A 179 3.91 -6.64 -13.94
N THR A 180 3.92 -6.20 -12.68
CA THR A 180 5.15 -6.02 -11.91
C THR A 180 5.89 -7.35 -11.71
N VAL A 181 5.18 -8.44 -11.42
CA VAL A 181 5.78 -9.78 -11.27
C VAL A 181 6.24 -10.34 -12.63
N ALA A 182 5.49 -10.12 -13.71
CA ALA A 182 5.90 -10.53 -15.05
C ALA A 182 7.21 -9.85 -15.47
N CYS A 183 7.36 -8.54 -15.18
CA CYS A 183 8.60 -7.80 -15.43
C CYS A 183 9.75 -8.27 -14.53
N ALA A 184 9.47 -8.68 -13.29
CA ALA A 184 10.49 -9.20 -12.37
C ALA A 184 11.00 -10.61 -12.75
N VAL A 185 10.18 -11.42 -13.44
CA VAL A 185 10.50 -12.81 -13.82
C VAL A 185 11.08 -12.91 -15.24
N ALA A 186 10.89 -11.89 -16.09
CA ALA A 186 11.41 -11.90 -17.46
C ALA A 186 12.97 -11.91 -17.46
N PRO A 187 13.61 -12.93 -18.07
CA PRO A 187 15.06 -12.98 -18.17
C PRO A 187 15.53 -11.97 -19.24
N GLU A 188 16.39 -11.04 -18.84
CA GLU A 188 17.17 -10.11 -19.67
C GLU A 188 16.47 -9.47 -20.88
N ARG A 189 15.89 -8.28 -20.70
CA ARG A 189 16.10 -7.14 -21.62
C ARG A 189 16.04 -5.82 -20.84
N LEU A 190 17.16 -5.07 -20.92
CA LEU A 190 17.42 -3.63 -20.84
C LEU A 190 16.32 -2.64 -20.34
N PRO A 191 16.74 -1.52 -19.70
CA PRO A 191 15.94 -0.73 -18.79
C PRO A 191 14.86 0.06 -19.53
N THR A 192 13.65 -0.47 -19.57
CA THR A 192 12.45 0.35 -19.75
C THR A 192 11.78 0.45 -18.39
N PHE A 193 11.89 1.65 -17.81
CA PHE A 193 11.15 2.11 -16.63
C PHE A 193 9.79 1.42 -16.51
N CYS A 194 9.66 0.57 -15.49
CA CYS A 194 8.38 0.31 -14.85
C CYS A 194 8.06 1.45 -13.87
#